data_AF-A0AAD9DXV9-F1
#
_entry.id   AF-A0AAD9DXV9-F1
#
_cell.length_a   1.000
_cell.length_b   1.000
_cell.length_c   1.000
_cell.angle_alpha   90.00
_cell.angle_beta   90.00
_cell.angle_gamma   90.00
#
_symmetry.space_group_name_H-M   'P 1'
#
loop_
_entity.id
_entity.type
_entity.pdbx_description
1 polymer ?
#
loop_
_entity_poly.entity_id
_entity_poly.type
_entity_poly.pdbx_seq_one_letter_code
_entity_poly.pdbx_strand_id
1 'polypeptide(L)'
;IFNVISFIFHVITDITGKARLADFGISRRLNFQTTLRTSPAGKKCWKAKETIEEDSNSGYKRSSDIQVAGMLVYYILSRGHHPFGKGARCESNILDGKYSLEHLDDEVEKDLVEWMISDDPSKRPRVEETLVHPFFWTDDKRVEYLKKLGNMEEVQNCRQAEEELLKALEEMTVGKTFSDWGAKFPSELVQKMEGRKPYPENILGLLRFIRNMYEHYPEETRKTNLMILFPDLFEDVFKFAKERGRNPA
;
A
#
# COMPACT_ATOMS: atom_id res chain seq x y z
N ILE A 1 7.60 21.59 10.90
CA ILE A 1 6.75 22.27 9.89
C ILE A 1 7.44 22.09 8.54
N PHE A 2 7.15 21.00 7.84
CA PHE A 2 7.72 20.77 6.51
C PHE A 2 6.92 21.59 5.50
N ASN A 3 7.46 22.73 5.10
CA ASN A 3 6.95 23.47 3.96
C ASN A 3 7.33 22.69 2.70
N VAL A 4 6.33 22.38 1.87
CA VAL A 4 6.45 21.59 0.64
C VAL A 4 7.50 22.21 -0.28
N ILE A 5 8.38 21.36 -0.78
CA ILE A 5 9.51 21.73 -1.61
C ILE A 5 9.40 20.96 -2.94
N SER A 6 9.51 21.68 -4.05
CA SER A 6 9.66 21.13 -5.40
C SER A 6 11.00 20.46 -5.58
N PHE A 7 10.97 19.18 -5.93
CA PHE A 7 12.15 18.38 -6.17
C PHE A 7 12.16 17.83 -7.59
N ILE A 8 13.20 18.18 -8.35
CA ILE A 8 13.83 17.19 -9.22
C ILE A 8 14.64 16.33 -8.26
N PHE A 9 14.16 15.14 -7.93
CA PHE A 9 14.72 14.33 -6.84
C PHE A 9 16.20 13.98 -7.08
N HIS A 10 17.11 14.58 -6.31
CA HIS A 10 18.36 13.94 -5.91
C HIS A 10 18.12 13.36 -4.51
N VAL A 11 17.76 12.08 -4.44
CA VAL A 11 17.75 11.35 -3.16
C VAL A 11 19.16 10.84 -2.91
N ILE A 12 19.76 11.26 -1.80
CA ILE A 12 21.03 10.72 -1.31
C ILE A 12 20.77 9.84 -0.10
N THR A 13 21.48 8.73 0.00
CA THR A 13 21.50 7.89 1.20
C THR A 13 22.74 8.25 2.00
N ASP A 14 22.58 8.51 3.30
CA ASP A 14 23.72 8.68 4.19
C ASP A 14 24.31 7.31 4.60
N ILE A 15 25.49 7.32 5.22
CA ILE A 15 26.19 6.11 5.68
C ILE A 15 25.41 5.32 6.75
N THR A 16 24.33 5.88 7.29
CA THR A 16 23.44 5.23 8.25
C THR A 16 22.20 4.63 7.57
N GLY A 17 22.12 4.69 6.24
CA GLY A 17 21.01 4.16 5.45
C GLY A 17 19.79 5.09 5.41
N LYS A 18 19.89 6.33 5.91
CA LYS A 18 18.76 7.29 5.85
C LYS A 18 18.76 8.01 4.52
N ALA A 19 17.62 7.96 3.83
CA ALA A 19 17.37 8.75 2.64
C ALA A 19 17.18 10.22 3.02
N ARG A 20 17.83 11.12 2.28
CA ARG A 20 17.72 12.57 2.42
C ARG A 20 17.51 13.18 1.04
N LEU A 21 16.72 14.25 1.01
CA LEU A 21 16.52 15.05 -0.19
C LEU A 21 17.69 16.03 -0.32
N ALA A 22 18.27 16.08 -1.51
CA ALA A 22 19.33 16.98 -1.91
C ALA A 22 18.94 17.72 -3.20
N ASP A 23 19.76 18.70 -3.57
CA ASP A 23 19.55 19.56 -4.74
C ASP A 23 18.29 20.42 -4.67
N PHE A 24 18.31 21.37 -3.73
CA PHE A 24 17.27 22.36 -3.56
C PHE A 24 17.33 23.50 -4.59
N GLY A 25 18.11 23.36 -5.68
CA GLY A 25 18.34 24.44 -6.65
C GLY A 25 17.06 24.95 -7.35
N ILE A 26 15.99 24.14 -7.33
CA ILE A 26 14.68 24.45 -7.95
C ILE A 26 13.57 24.49 -6.87
N SER A 27 13.92 24.18 -5.63
CA SER A 27 13.03 24.12 -4.47
C SER A 27 12.56 25.49 -4.00
N ARG A 28 11.29 25.61 -3.58
CA ARG A 28 10.71 26.88 -3.11
C ARG A 28 9.93 26.72 -1.82
N ARG A 29 9.93 27.76 -0.99
CA ARG A 29 9.03 27.90 0.16
C ARG A 29 7.77 28.63 -0.29
N LEU A 30 6.61 27.98 -0.16
CA LEU A 30 5.31 28.62 -0.37
C LEU A 30 4.88 29.36 0.90
N ASN A 31 4.81 30.69 0.85
CA ASN A 31 4.08 31.50 1.84
C ASN A 31 2.62 31.64 1.39
N PHE A 32 1.71 31.82 2.35
CA PHE A 32 0.24 31.74 2.20
C PHE A 32 -0.43 32.62 1.13
N GLN A 33 0.32 33.47 0.43
CA GLN A 33 -0.14 34.25 -0.71
C GLN A 33 1.02 34.39 -1.70
N THR A 34 1.00 33.69 -2.83
CA THR A 34 1.58 34.19 -4.10
C THR A 34 1.39 33.19 -5.25
N THR A 35 0.93 33.72 -6.40
CA THR A 35 0.79 33.09 -7.72
C THR A 35 2.01 33.44 -8.58
N LEU A 36 3.21 32.98 -8.22
CA LEU A 36 4.45 33.34 -8.95
C LEU A 36 4.92 32.24 -9.93
N ARG A 37 5.19 32.68 -11.16
CA ARG A 37 5.30 31.95 -12.44
C ARG A 37 6.75 31.55 -12.76
N THR A 38 6.99 30.38 -13.37
CA THR A 38 8.31 30.00 -13.95
C THR A 38 8.25 28.89 -15.03
N SER A 39 9.29 28.83 -15.86
CA SER A 39 9.53 27.82 -16.92
C SER A 39 9.91 26.42 -16.37
N PRO A 40 9.66 25.32 -17.11
CA PRO A 40 9.63 23.96 -16.57
C PRO A 40 11.00 23.28 -16.64
N ALA A 41 11.83 23.43 -15.61
CA ALA A 41 13.04 22.62 -15.44
C ALA A 41 12.68 21.26 -14.78
N GLY A 42 13.04 20.14 -15.42
CA GLY A 42 12.76 18.78 -14.96
C GLY A 42 13.43 17.76 -15.88
N LYS A 43 14.01 16.68 -15.34
CA LYS A 43 14.51 15.55 -16.15
C LYS A 43 13.30 14.98 -16.91
N LYS A 44 13.43 14.75 -18.23
CA LYS A 44 12.38 14.11 -19.04
C LYS A 44 11.86 12.87 -18.32
N CYS A 45 10.56 12.59 -18.41
CA CYS A 45 9.86 11.50 -17.70
C CYS A 45 9.63 11.64 -16.20
N TRP A 46 10.17 12.66 -15.53
CA TRP A 46 10.02 12.86 -14.07
C TRP A 46 9.27 14.15 -13.77
N LYS A 47 8.18 14.37 -14.49
CA LYS A 47 7.28 15.52 -14.36
C LYS A 47 5.86 15.00 -14.23
N ALA A 48 5.06 15.65 -13.40
CA ALA A 48 3.65 15.37 -13.31
C ALA A 48 2.93 15.73 -14.62
N LYS A 49 1.79 15.08 -14.90
CA LYS A 49 1.00 15.28 -16.13
C LYS A 49 0.71 16.77 -16.38
N GLU A 50 0.17 17.45 -15.38
CA GLU A 50 -0.17 18.88 -15.46
C GLU A 50 1.05 19.78 -15.68
N THR A 51 2.24 19.33 -15.25
CA THR A 51 3.50 20.07 -15.47
C THR A 51 4.01 19.90 -16.91
N ILE A 52 3.61 18.83 -17.59
CA ILE A 52 3.93 18.59 -19.01
C ILE A 52 2.93 19.34 -19.89
N GLU A 53 1.63 19.25 -19.59
CA GLU A 53 0.56 19.90 -20.37
C GLU A 53 0.61 21.43 -20.36
N GLU A 54 0.91 22.03 -19.21
CA GLU A 54 0.76 23.48 -19.05
C GLU A 54 1.94 24.33 -19.58
N ASP A 55 2.90 23.70 -20.28
CA ASP A 55 3.99 24.28 -21.09
C ASP A 55 4.56 25.64 -20.62
N SER A 56 4.62 25.86 -19.29
CA SER A 56 4.91 27.10 -18.56
C SER A 56 3.77 28.12 -18.32
N ASN A 57 2.76 27.81 -17.48
CA ASN A 57 2.12 28.87 -16.67
C ASN A 57 1.21 28.49 -15.46
N SER A 58 1.09 27.24 -14.99
CA SER A 58 0.39 26.98 -13.72
C SER A 58 1.22 27.35 -12.50
N GLY A 59 0.51 27.79 -11.45
CA GLY A 59 1.03 27.68 -10.09
C GLY A 59 1.27 26.22 -9.72
N TYR A 60 2.48 25.95 -9.23
CA TYR A 60 2.91 24.65 -8.74
C TYR A 60 1.97 24.08 -7.67
N LYS A 61 1.62 22.79 -7.78
CA LYS A 61 0.62 22.12 -6.93
C LYS A 61 1.26 20.97 -6.15
N ARG A 62 0.87 20.82 -4.87
CA ARG A 62 1.34 19.72 -4.00
C ARG A 62 1.05 18.33 -4.61
N SER A 63 -0.05 18.21 -5.36
CA SER A 63 -0.43 16.99 -6.08
C SER A 63 0.57 16.59 -7.17
N SER A 64 1.30 17.56 -7.74
CA SER A 64 2.34 17.30 -8.74
C SER A 64 3.52 16.55 -8.12
N ASP A 65 3.93 16.94 -6.90
CA ASP A 65 5.00 16.24 -6.17
C ASP A 65 4.61 14.81 -5.82
N ILE A 66 3.34 14.61 -5.45
CA ILE A 66 2.84 13.29 -5.07
C ILE A 66 2.92 12.33 -6.26
N GLN A 67 2.60 12.78 -7.47
CA GLN A 67 2.76 11.96 -8.67
C GLN A 67 4.23 11.59 -8.91
N VAL A 68 5.14 12.56 -8.85
CA VAL A 68 6.58 12.30 -9.07
C VAL A 68 7.17 11.42 -7.94
N ALA A 69 6.72 11.63 -6.70
CA ALA A 69 7.08 10.78 -5.57
C ALA A 69 6.56 9.35 -5.77
N GLY A 70 5.33 9.17 -6.27
CA GLY A 70 4.78 7.85 -6.60
C GLY A 70 5.59 7.14 -7.69
N MET A 71 6.01 7.87 -8.73
CA MET A 71 6.93 7.34 -9.76
C MET A 71 8.26 6.89 -9.14
N LEU A 72 8.79 7.63 -8.17
CA LEU A 72 10.03 7.31 -7.48
C LEU A 72 9.87 6.11 -6.53
N VAL A 73 8.77 6.03 -5.79
CA VAL A 73 8.43 4.87 -4.94
C VAL A 73 8.41 3.61 -5.79
N TYR A 74 7.70 3.63 -6.92
CA TYR A 74 7.71 2.51 -7.86
C TYR A 74 9.12 2.18 -8.34
N TYR A 75 9.92 3.19 -8.71
CA TYR A 75 11.28 2.97 -9.18
C TYR A 75 12.18 2.27 -8.16
N ILE A 76 12.02 2.61 -6.88
CA ILE A 76 12.76 1.97 -5.79
C ILE A 76 12.30 0.52 -5.61
N LEU A 77 10.98 0.31 -5.48
CA LEU A 77 10.40 -1.01 -5.21
C LEU A 77 10.61 -2.00 -6.37
N SER A 78 10.46 -1.52 -7.60
CA SER A 78 10.68 -2.30 -8.84
C SER A 78 12.15 -2.47 -9.22
N ARG A 79 13.10 -1.97 -8.41
CA ARG A 79 14.56 -2.02 -8.66
C ARG A 79 14.97 -1.40 -10.00
N GLY A 80 14.38 -0.25 -10.34
CA GLY A 80 14.83 0.60 -11.44
C GLY A 80 13.89 0.67 -12.65
N HIS A 81 12.65 0.20 -12.52
CA HIS A 81 11.62 0.38 -13.55
C HIS A 81 10.85 1.68 -13.33
N HIS A 82 10.32 2.25 -14.40
CA HIS A 82 9.51 3.47 -14.31
C HIS A 82 8.06 3.10 -14.64
N PRO A 83 7.05 3.57 -13.87
CA PRO A 83 5.68 3.08 -14.06
C PRO A 83 5.11 3.46 -15.43
N PHE A 84 5.61 4.52 -16.05
CA PHE A 84 5.22 4.95 -17.41
C PHE A 84 6.18 4.45 -18.50
N GLY A 85 7.03 3.45 -18.21
CA GLY A 85 7.98 2.88 -19.16
C GLY A 85 9.22 3.75 -19.42
N LYS A 86 10.02 3.36 -20.42
CA LYS A 86 11.31 4.00 -20.77
C LYS A 86 11.29 4.60 -22.19
N GLY A 87 12.20 5.54 -22.45
CA GLY A 87 12.43 6.09 -23.79
C GLY A 87 11.41 7.14 -24.22
N ALA A 88 11.26 7.34 -25.53
CA ALA A 88 10.48 8.45 -26.12
C ALA A 88 8.97 8.41 -25.80
N ARG A 89 8.41 7.23 -25.46
CA ARG A 89 6.97 7.08 -25.17
C ARG A 89 6.59 7.47 -23.75
N CYS A 90 7.56 7.62 -22.85
CA CYS A 90 7.24 7.75 -21.44
C CYS A 90 6.49 9.05 -21.11
N GLU A 91 6.81 10.19 -21.71
CA GLU A 91 6.02 11.42 -21.51
C GLU A 91 4.60 11.30 -22.10
N SER A 92 4.46 10.63 -23.26
CA SER A 92 3.15 10.32 -23.83
C SER A 92 2.32 9.42 -22.91
N ASN A 93 2.97 8.44 -22.26
CA ASN A 93 2.31 7.56 -21.30
C ASN A 93 1.86 8.32 -20.04
N ILE A 94 2.65 9.29 -19.56
CA ILE A 94 2.25 10.17 -18.44
C ILE A 94 1.02 11.00 -18.81
N LEU A 95 1.02 11.59 -20.01
CA LEU A 95 -0.10 12.38 -20.52
C LEU A 95 -1.36 11.54 -20.72
N ASP A 96 -1.21 10.33 -21.24
CA ASP A 96 -2.29 9.38 -21.48
C ASP A 96 -2.76 8.65 -20.20
N GLY A 97 -2.09 8.84 -19.06
CA GLY A 97 -2.37 8.10 -17.83
C GLY A 97 -2.08 6.59 -17.92
N LYS A 98 -1.24 6.16 -18.88
CA LYS A 98 -0.92 4.75 -19.16
C LYS A 98 0.29 4.29 -18.36
N TYR A 99 0.07 3.56 -17.28
CA TYR A 99 1.14 3.00 -16.45
C TYR A 99 1.09 1.46 -16.41
N SER A 100 2.19 0.83 -16.03
CA SER A 100 2.29 -0.59 -15.68
C SER A 100 3.00 -0.73 -14.34
N LEU A 101 2.42 -1.52 -13.44
CA LEU A 101 3.02 -1.87 -12.15
C LEU A 101 3.44 -3.35 -12.07
N GLU A 102 3.67 -4.00 -13.22
CA GLU A 102 3.93 -5.45 -13.34
C GLU A 102 5.14 -5.98 -12.55
N HIS A 103 6.05 -5.10 -12.16
CA HIS A 103 7.25 -5.45 -11.38
C HIS A 103 7.05 -5.39 -9.86
N LEU A 104 5.82 -5.13 -9.40
CA LEU A 104 5.44 -5.28 -8.00
C LEU A 104 4.57 -6.53 -7.88
N ASP A 105 4.82 -7.35 -6.87
CA ASP A 105 3.98 -8.49 -6.53
C ASP A 105 3.04 -8.16 -5.36
N ASP A 106 3.47 -7.26 -4.47
CA ASP A 106 2.75 -6.83 -3.28
C ASP A 106 1.60 -5.86 -3.65
N GLU A 107 0.38 -6.23 -3.26
CA GLU A 107 -0.83 -5.47 -3.59
C GLU A 107 -0.97 -4.18 -2.77
N VAL A 108 -0.36 -4.12 -1.58
CA VAL A 108 -0.26 -2.92 -0.76
C VAL A 108 0.71 -1.92 -1.40
N GLU A 109 1.83 -2.41 -1.95
CA GLU A 109 2.77 -1.57 -2.70
C GLU A 109 2.14 -0.99 -3.97
N LYS A 110 1.42 -1.83 -4.73
CA LYS A 110 0.67 -1.38 -5.91
C LYS A 110 -0.34 -0.32 -5.54
N ASP A 111 -1.16 -0.57 -4.52
CA ASP A 111 -2.19 0.36 -4.08
C ASP A 111 -1.61 1.75 -3.77
N LEU A 112 -0.53 1.79 -3.00
CA LEU A 112 0.15 3.04 -2.66
C LEU A 112 0.56 3.79 -3.93
N VAL A 113 1.24 3.10 -4.85
CA VAL A 113 1.77 3.71 -6.08
C VAL A 113 0.62 4.21 -6.95
N GLU A 114 -0.42 3.40 -7.18
CA GLU A 114 -1.59 3.78 -7.99
C GLU A 114 -2.28 5.02 -7.44
N TRP A 115 -2.45 5.10 -6.12
CA TRP A 115 -3.05 6.25 -5.47
C TRP A 115 -2.22 7.52 -5.67
N MET A 116 -0.90 7.41 -5.53
CA MET A 116 0.03 8.53 -5.72
C MET A 116 0.12 9.00 -7.18
N ILE A 117 0.11 8.08 -8.15
CA ILE A 117 0.28 8.41 -9.58
C ILE A 117 -1.03 8.67 -10.33
N SER A 118 -2.17 8.72 -9.63
CA SER A 118 -3.50 8.92 -10.21
C SER A 118 -3.51 10.04 -11.27
N ASP A 119 -4.15 9.76 -12.40
CA ASP A 119 -4.22 10.71 -13.53
C ASP A 119 -4.84 12.05 -13.08
N ASP A 120 -5.91 11.97 -12.29
CA ASP A 120 -6.61 13.11 -11.70
C ASP A 120 -5.84 13.64 -10.48
N PRO A 121 -5.28 14.87 -10.53
CA PRO A 121 -4.54 15.45 -9.40
C PRO A 121 -5.35 15.59 -8.12
N SER A 122 -6.68 15.66 -8.20
CA SER A 122 -7.55 15.80 -7.02
C SER A 122 -7.76 14.49 -6.26
N LYS A 123 -7.51 13.35 -6.90
CA LYS A 123 -7.59 12.00 -6.30
C LYS A 123 -6.29 11.55 -5.64
N ARG A 124 -5.19 12.25 -5.91
CA ARG A 124 -3.88 11.96 -5.31
C ARG A 124 -3.89 12.30 -3.81
N PRO A 125 -3.25 11.49 -2.96
CA PRO A 125 -3.18 11.74 -1.52
C PRO A 125 -2.38 13.01 -1.19
N ARG A 126 -2.64 13.57 -0.02
CA ARG A 126 -1.70 14.46 0.66
C ARG A 126 -0.58 13.63 1.30
N VAL A 127 0.55 14.28 1.60
CA VAL A 127 1.71 13.63 2.24
C VAL A 127 1.31 12.95 3.54
N GLU A 128 0.50 13.60 4.37
CA GLU A 128 0.04 13.05 5.65
C GLU A 128 -0.83 11.80 5.45
N GLU A 129 -1.63 11.76 4.38
CA GLU A 129 -2.48 10.64 4.00
C GLU A 129 -1.64 9.47 3.46
N THR A 130 -0.60 9.77 2.68
CA THR A 130 0.37 8.78 2.21
C THR A 130 1.08 8.07 3.37
N LEU A 131 1.47 8.82 4.42
CA LEU A 131 2.21 8.26 5.56
C LEU A 131 1.37 7.37 6.48
N VAL A 132 0.03 7.45 6.41
CA VAL A 132 -0.85 6.55 7.15
C VAL A 132 -1.29 5.32 6.34
N HIS A 133 -0.84 5.21 5.08
CA HIS A 133 -1.12 4.07 4.21
C HIS A 133 -0.57 2.75 4.80
N PRO A 134 -1.24 1.59 4.57
CA PRO A 134 -0.81 0.28 5.07
C PRO A 134 0.63 -0.13 4.74
N PHE A 135 1.17 0.37 3.63
CA PHE A 135 2.58 0.19 3.27
C PHE A 135 3.53 0.61 4.40
N PHE A 136 3.22 1.69 5.12
CA PHE A 136 4.05 2.22 6.21
C PHE A 136 3.68 1.68 7.60
N TRP A 137 2.77 0.72 7.68
CA TRP A 137 2.34 0.19 8.97
C TRP A 137 3.38 -0.75 9.58
N THR A 138 3.50 -0.67 10.90
CA THR A 138 4.20 -1.69 11.70
C THR A 138 3.41 -2.98 11.73
N ASP A 139 4.09 -4.10 12.02
CA ASP A 139 3.47 -5.41 12.21
C ASP A 139 2.31 -5.35 13.23
N ASP A 140 2.48 -4.63 14.35
CA ASP A 140 1.44 -4.45 15.35
C ASP A 140 0.17 -3.80 14.77
N LYS A 141 0.32 -2.79 13.90
CA LYS A 141 -0.80 -2.10 13.27
C LYS A 141 -1.45 -2.97 12.19
N ARG A 142 -0.66 -3.74 11.44
CA ARG A 142 -1.15 -4.76 10.50
C ARG A 142 -2.00 -5.80 11.23
N VAL A 143 -1.52 -6.31 12.37
CA VAL A 143 -2.25 -7.25 13.22
C VAL A 143 -3.52 -6.63 13.80
N GLU A 144 -3.49 -5.38 14.25
CA GLU A 144 -4.69 -4.66 14.71
C GLU A 144 -5.76 -4.61 13.62
N TYR A 145 -5.36 -4.35 12.39
CA TYR A 145 -6.27 -4.37 11.24
C TYR A 145 -6.85 -5.76 10.97
N LEU A 146 -6.02 -6.81 10.97
CA LEU A 146 -6.50 -8.20 10.84
C LEU A 146 -7.50 -8.57 11.95
N LYS A 147 -7.29 -8.11 13.18
CA LYS A 147 -8.25 -8.28 14.29
C LYS A 147 -9.56 -7.54 14.05
N LYS A 148 -9.50 -6.31 13.51
CA LYS A 148 -10.69 -5.53 13.14
C LYS A 148 -11.52 -6.27 12.07
N LEU A 149 -10.86 -6.79 11.03
CA LEU A 149 -11.51 -7.64 10.03
C LEU A 149 -12.08 -8.91 10.65
N GLY A 150 -11.34 -9.52 11.58
CA GLY A 150 -11.78 -10.67 12.37
C GLY A 150 -13.09 -10.44 13.13
N ASN A 151 -13.41 -9.21 13.51
CA ASN A 151 -14.65 -8.83 14.20
C ASN A 151 -15.85 -8.55 13.28
N MET A 152 -15.65 -8.57 11.96
CA MET A 152 -16.73 -8.34 11.00
C MET A 152 -17.77 -9.46 11.07
N GLU A 153 -19.04 -9.11 10.89
CA GLU A 153 -20.17 -10.06 10.96
C GLU A 153 -19.97 -11.28 10.06
N GLU A 154 -19.52 -11.06 8.82
CA GLU A 154 -19.19 -12.11 7.86
C GLU A 154 -18.14 -13.10 8.38
N VAL A 155 -17.08 -12.59 9.05
CA VAL A 155 -16.02 -13.42 9.63
C VAL A 155 -16.50 -14.13 10.90
N GLN A 156 -17.32 -13.47 11.70
CA GLN A 156 -17.97 -14.07 12.87
C GLN A 156 -18.95 -15.19 12.47
N ASN A 157 -19.59 -15.03 11.31
CA ASN A 157 -20.50 -15.97 10.70
C ASN A 157 -19.84 -16.82 9.60
N CYS A 158 -18.51 -16.99 9.64
CA CYS A 158 -17.73 -17.68 8.60
C CYS A 158 -18.22 -19.10 8.24
N ARG A 159 -18.99 -19.75 9.11
CA ARG A 159 -19.58 -21.09 8.89
C ARG A 159 -20.88 -21.07 8.06
N GLN A 160 -21.43 -19.89 7.86
CA GLN A 160 -22.65 -19.60 7.09
C GLN A 160 -22.33 -18.69 5.91
N ALA A 161 -21.04 -18.52 5.58
CA ALA A 161 -20.61 -17.73 4.44
C ALA A 161 -21.22 -18.29 3.15
N GLU A 162 -21.62 -17.40 2.25
CA GLU A 162 -22.19 -17.76 0.95
C GLU A 162 -21.18 -18.54 0.10
N GLU A 163 -21.66 -19.49 -0.68
CA GLU A 163 -20.81 -20.38 -1.49
C GLU A 163 -20.00 -19.60 -2.54
N GLU A 164 -20.60 -18.58 -3.17
CA GLU A 164 -19.91 -17.72 -4.14
C GLU A 164 -18.73 -16.98 -3.52
N LEU A 165 -18.91 -16.49 -2.29
CA LEU A 165 -17.87 -15.84 -1.52
C LEU A 165 -16.74 -16.82 -1.15
N LEU A 166 -17.08 -18.02 -0.69
CA LEU A 166 -16.09 -19.03 -0.36
C LEU A 166 -15.25 -19.41 -1.58
N LYS A 167 -15.89 -19.57 -2.74
CA LYS A 167 -15.20 -19.87 -4.00
C LYS A 167 -14.24 -18.76 -4.41
N ALA A 168 -14.66 -17.50 -4.34
CA ALA A 168 -13.80 -16.36 -4.64
C ALA A 168 -12.58 -16.30 -3.70
N LEU A 169 -12.77 -16.61 -2.41
CA LEU A 169 -11.67 -16.67 -1.44
C LEU A 169 -10.73 -17.84 -1.70
N GLU A 170 -11.24 -19.02 -2.04
CA GLU A 170 -10.41 -20.17 -2.39
C GLU A 170 -9.52 -19.86 -3.60
N GLU A 171 -10.09 -19.28 -4.67
CA GLU A 171 -9.35 -18.91 -5.88
C GLU A 171 -8.21 -17.90 -5.59
N MET A 172 -8.44 -16.92 -4.70
CA MET A 172 -7.40 -15.95 -4.31
C MET A 172 -6.31 -16.55 -3.39
N THR A 173 -6.61 -17.63 -2.69
CA THR A 173 -5.72 -18.18 -1.64
C THR A 173 -4.94 -19.42 -2.08
N VAL A 174 -5.12 -19.86 -3.33
CA VAL A 174 -4.36 -20.98 -3.90
C VAL A 174 -2.86 -20.73 -3.82
N GLY A 175 -2.13 -21.65 -3.21
CA GLY A 175 -0.66 -21.62 -3.12
C GLY A 175 -0.10 -20.60 -2.12
N LYS A 176 -0.96 -19.91 -1.36
CA LYS A 176 -0.56 -18.95 -0.33
C LYS A 176 -0.10 -19.67 0.93
N THR A 177 0.75 -19.02 1.73
CA THR A 177 1.33 -19.65 2.94
C THR A 177 0.29 -20.01 4.00
N PHE A 178 -0.89 -19.39 3.92
CA PHE A 178 -2.01 -19.54 4.84
C PHE A 178 -3.15 -20.42 4.28
N SER A 179 -2.97 -21.09 3.14
CA SER A 179 -4.01 -21.97 2.57
C SER A 179 -4.33 -23.17 3.47
N ASP A 180 -3.33 -23.65 4.22
CA ASP A 180 -3.41 -24.73 5.21
C ASP A 180 -3.04 -24.20 6.61
N TRP A 181 -3.56 -23.02 6.96
CA TRP A 181 -3.18 -22.29 8.16
C TRP A 181 -3.31 -23.10 9.45
N GLY A 182 -4.28 -24.02 9.55
CA GLY A 182 -4.48 -24.87 10.72
C GLY A 182 -3.27 -25.77 11.01
N ALA A 183 -2.57 -26.22 9.95
CA ALA A 183 -1.34 -27.00 10.09
C ALA A 183 -0.11 -26.15 10.45
N LYS A 184 -0.18 -24.82 10.33
CA LYS A 184 0.91 -23.91 10.69
C LYS A 184 0.96 -23.55 12.17
N PHE A 185 -0.11 -23.84 12.92
CA PHE A 185 -0.15 -23.67 14.37
C PHE A 185 0.06 -25.01 15.09
N PRO A 186 0.58 -25.00 16.34
CA PRO A 186 0.63 -26.21 17.14
C PRO A 186 -0.76 -26.83 17.29
N SER A 187 -0.89 -28.13 17.02
CA SER A 187 -2.20 -28.81 17.05
C SER A 187 -2.91 -28.69 18.40
N GLU A 188 -2.15 -28.67 19.50
CA GLU A 188 -2.66 -28.44 20.85
C GLU A 188 -3.33 -27.06 20.99
N LEU A 189 -2.75 -26.02 20.38
CA LEU A 189 -3.31 -24.67 20.39
C LEU A 189 -4.59 -24.61 19.57
N VAL A 190 -4.58 -25.20 18.37
CA VAL A 190 -5.75 -25.25 17.50
C VAL A 190 -6.90 -25.97 18.21
N GLN A 191 -6.66 -27.18 18.72
CA GLN A 191 -7.67 -27.96 19.45
C GLN A 191 -8.18 -27.25 20.71
N LYS A 192 -7.31 -26.56 21.45
CA LYS A 192 -7.70 -25.77 22.63
C LYS A 192 -8.61 -24.60 22.27
N MET A 193 -8.35 -23.95 21.15
CA MET A 193 -9.13 -22.81 20.65
C MET A 193 -10.39 -23.23 19.91
N GLU A 194 -10.42 -24.46 19.39
CA GLU A 194 -11.60 -25.10 18.86
C GLU A 194 -12.57 -25.40 20.01
N GLY A 195 -13.70 -24.69 20.01
CA GLY A 195 -14.77 -24.96 20.95
C GLY A 195 -15.59 -26.17 20.52
N ARG A 196 -16.90 -25.99 20.38
CA ARG A 196 -17.82 -27.06 19.95
C ARG A 196 -17.69 -27.44 18.46
N LYS A 197 -17.12 -26.57 17.65
CA LYS A 197 -16.99 -26.74 16.19
C LYS A 197 -15.62 -26.22 15.75
N PRO A 198 -14.95 -26.94 14.83
CA PRO A 198 -13.67 -26.49 14.27
C PRO A 198 -13.83 -25.15 13.54
N TYR A 199 -12.72 -24.47 13.34
CA TYR A 199 -12.66 -23.33 12.43
C TYR A 199 -12.63 -23.85 10.98
N PRO A 200 -13.30 -23.18 10.03
CA PRO A 200 -13.15 -23.53 8.63
C PRO A 200 -11.70 -23.33 8.15
N GLU A 201 -11.18 -24.24 7.34
CA GLU A 201 -9.82 -24.13 6.76
C GLU A 201 -9.81 -23.15 5.57
N ASN A 202 -10.15 -21.89 5.84
CA ASN A 202 -10.15 -20.80 4.86
C ASN A 202 -9.83 -19.46 5.54
N ILE A 203 -9.68 -18.39 4.75
CA ILE A 203 -9.30 -17.06 5.23
C ILE A 203 -10.26 -16.47 6.27
N LEU A 204 -11.57 -16.73 6.17
CA LEU A 204 -12.54 -16.28 7.18
C LEU A 204 -12.33 -17.04 8.50
N GLY A 205 -12.07 -18.34 8.43
CA GLY A 205 -11.69 -19.15 9.58
C GLY A 205 -10.41 -18.65 10.24
N LEU A 206 -9.38 -18.36 9.44
CA LEU A 206 -8.10 -17.81 9.90
C LEU A 206 -8.26 -16.44 10.57
N LEU A 207 -8.97 -15.50 9.95
CA LEU A 207 -9.19 -14.17 10.54
C LEU A 207 -9.95 -14.26 11.87
N ARG A 208 -10.95 -15.15 11.95
CA ARG A 208 -11.66 -15.43 13.20
C ARG A 208 -10.74 -16.06 14.25
N PHE A 209 -9.89 -16.99 13.84
CA PHE A 209 -8.91 -17.65 14.70
C PHE A 209 -7.90 -16.65 15.27
N ILE A 210 -7.28 -15.82 14.41
CA ILE A 210 -6.35 -14.76 14.79
C ILE A 210 -7.00 -13.82 15.80
N ARG A 211 -8.22 -13.34 15.53
CA ARG A 211 -8.96 -12.48 16.46
C ARG A 211 -9.10 -13.12 17.83
N ASN A 212 -9.58 -14.37 17.89
CA ASN A 212 -9.76 -15.11 19.14
C ASN A 212 -8.44 -15.36 19.88
N MET A 213 -7.37 -15.69 19.15
CA MET A 213 -6.03 -15.90 19.72
C MET A 213 -5.55 -14.64 20.43
N TYR A 214 -5.68 -13.48 19.77
CA TYR A 214 -5.22 -12.21 20.33
C TYR A 214 -6.09 -11.66 21.47
N GLU A 215 -7.37 -12.03 21.51
CA GLU A 215 -8.29 -11.57 22.55
C GLU A 215 -8.22 -12.42 23.83
N HIS A 216 -8.00 -13.72 23.69
CA HIS A 216 -8.13 -14.66 24.81
C HIS A 216 -6.83 -15.40 25.18
N TYR A 217 -5.80 -15.35 24.33
CA TYR A 217 -4.55 -16.12 24.51
C TYR A 217 -3.30 -15.23 24.34
N PRO A 218 -3.13 -14.18 25.16
CA PRO A 218 -1.99 -13.24 25.04
C PRO A 218 -0.61 -13.88 25.25
N GLU A 219 -0.53 -15.05 25.90
CA GLU A 219 0.74 -15.78 26.03
C GLU A 219 1.15 -16.47 24.71
N GLU A 220 0.20 -16.83 23.87
CA GLU A 220 0.48 -17.48 22.58
C GLU A 220 0.80 -16.46 21.48
N THR A 221 0.25 -15.25 21.58
CA THR A 221 0.59 -14.16 20.65
C THR A 221 2.05 -13.73 20.78
N ARG A 222 2.63 -13.78 21.99
CA ARG A 222 4.06 -13.45 22.20
C ARG A 222 5.00 -14.45 21.54
N LYS A 223 4.55 -15.69 21.33
CA LYS A 223 5.35 -16.76 20.71
C LYS A 223 5.17 -16.81 19.20
N THR A 224 4.19 -16.10 18.66
CA THR A 224 3.77 -16.19 17.26
C THR A 224 3.92 -14.85 16.57
N ASN A 225 4.87 -14.72 15.66
CA ASN A 225 4.89 -13.58 14.74
C ASN A 225 4.08 -13.93 13.47
N LEU A 226 2.89 -13.36 13.35
CA LEU A 226 1.99 -13.61 12.21
C LEU A 226 2.58 -13.15 10.87
N MET A 227 3.33 -12.04 10.84
CA MET A 227 3.92 -11.51 9.62
C MET A 227 5.09 -12.38 9.12
N ILE A 228 5.73 -13.14 10.03
CA ILE A 228 6.74 -14.13 9.66
C ILE A 228 6.08 -15.47 9.29
N LEU A 229 5.05 -15.88 10.03
CA LEU A 229 4.37 -17.16 9.80
C LEU A 229 3.60 -17.15 8.48
N PHE A 230 2.99 -16.01 8.14
CA PHE A 230 2.22 -15.81 6.93
C PHE A 230 2.63 -14.50 6.21
N PRO A 231 3.76 -14.50 5.49
CA PRO A 231 4.33 -13.30 4.88
C PRO A 231 3.49 -12.69 3.76
N ASP A 232 2.52 -13.41 3.20
CA ASP A 232 1.60 -12.97 2.15
C ASP A 232 0.17 -12.69 2.66
N LEU A 233 -0.12 -13.00 3.93
CA LEU A 233 -1.48 -12.89 4.47
C LEU A 233 -2.00 -11.45 4.45
N PHE A 234 -1.16 -10.49 4.81
CA PHE A 234 -1.62 -9.12 4.99
C PHE A 234 -2.03 -8.50 3.66
N GLU A 235 -1.23 -8.70 2.62
CA GLU A 235 -1.39 -8.15 1.30
C GLU A 235 -2.66 -8.70 0.63
N ASP A 236 -2.89 -10.02 0.71
CA ASP A 236 -4.08 -10.66 0.15
C ASP A 236 -5.36 -10.27 0.91
N VAL A 237 -5.31 -10.24 2.25
CA VAL A 237 -6.45 -9.79 3.08
C VAL A 237 -6.76 -8.32 2.82
N PHE A 238 -5.73 -7.49 2.66
CA PHE A 238 -5.87 -6.08 2.34
C PHE A 238 -6.58 -5.88 1.00
N LYS A 239 -6.13 -6.58 -0.05
CA LYS A 239 -6.76 -6.57 -1.37
C LYS A 239 -8.25 -6.94 -1.28
N PHE A 240 -8.55 -8.06 -0.63
CA PHE A 240 -9.93 -8.53 -0.46
C PHE A 240 -10.82 -7.51 0.27
N ALA A 241 -10.31 -6.93 1.36
CA ALA A 241 -11.05 -5.92 2.11
C ALA A 241 -11.32 -4.68 1.24
N LYS A 242 -10.33 -4.22 0.48
CA LYS A 242 -10.42 -3.04 -0.39
C LYS A 242 -11.44 -3.24 -1.53
N GLU A 243 -11.45 -4.40 -2.19
CA GLU A 243 -12.42 -4.74 -3.24
C GLU A 243 -13.87 -4.69 -2.75
N ARG A 244 -14.07 -4.85 -1.43
CA ARG A 244 -15.37 -4.76 -0.76
C ARG A 244 -15.66 -3.39 -0.14
N GLY A 245 -14.87 -2.38 -0.49
CA GLY A 245 -15.01 -1.01 0.02
C GLY A 245 -14.61 -0.85 1.50
N ARG A 246 -13.91 -1.83 2.08
CA ARG A 246 -13.44 -1.79 3.47
C ARG A 246 -12.04 -1.20 3.48
N ASN A 247 -11.97 0.13 3.45
CA ASN A 247 -10.70 0.82 3.58
C ASN A 247 -10.20 0.79 5.03
N PRO A 248 -8.88 0.74 5.26
CA PRO A 248 -8.26 0.72 6.58
C PRO A 248 -8.37 2.02 7.40
N ALA A 249 -9.04 3.05 6.87
CA ALA A 249 -9.15 4.38 7.45
C ALA A 249 -9.99 4.42 8.74
#